data_AF-A0A3D0K0X9-F1
#
_entry.id   AF-A0A3D0K0X9-F1
#
_cell.length_a   1.000
_cell.length_b   1.000
_cell.length_c   1.000
_cell.angle_alpha   90.00
_cell.angle_beta   90.00
_cell.angle_gamma   90.00
#
_symmetry.space_group_name_H-M   'P 1'
#
loop_
_entity.id
_entity.type
_entity.pdbx_description
1 polymer ?
#
loop_
_entity_poly.entity_id
_entity_poly.type
_entity_poly.pdbx_seq_one_letter_code
_entity_poly.pdbx_strand_id
1 'polypeptide(L)'
;MVRSRLLLRAAALTVGLLATTAPGAVIRITPQLELETSRIMGVFGDDSGTFSDEALLKIHTALWDDGIETDGYVTMLGLDTDHGISLVFLIDAAGIGGGNETASISFQTTAPIGRTRWINDQPDDISDSYNGISGKQVAWGLFSWNANVEGDAFAWSNLQPGDGLSAMFAAIEESTLPGLNGEDTFQFVSADGDGWSIVDTASFTSANYYSFTAQVVPNPATIALLSIAACHRRRRR
;
A
#
# COMPACT_ATOMS: atom_id res chain seq x y z
N MET A 1 -55.93 -35.29 -27.76
CA MET A 1 -55.76 -33.81 -27.69
C MET A 1 -56.50 -33.37 -26.43
N VAL A 2 -55.92 -32.83 -25.36
CA VAL A 2 -55.06 -31.65 -25.22
C VAL A 2 -54.10 -31.87 -24.03
N ARG A 3 -52.82 -31.55 -24.21
CA ARG A 3 -51.77 -31.59 -23.16
C ARG A 3 -51.87 -30.32 -22.29
N SER A 4 -52.14 -30.45 -21.00
CA SER A 4 -52.05 -29.34 -20.05
C SER A 4 -50.63 -29.26 -19.48
N ARG A 5 -50.00 -28.09 -19.61
CA ARG A 5 -48.57 -27.87 -19.44
C ARG A 5 -48.19 -27.70 -17.96
N LEU A 6 -47.11 -28.38 -17.57
CA LEU A 6 -46.32 -28.13 -16.36
C LEU A 6 -45.97 -26.63 -16.26
N LEU A 7 -46.42 -25.97 -15.20
CA LEU A 7 -45.92 -24.67 -14.77
C LEU A 7 -44.66 -24.90 -13.92
N LEU A 8 -43.50 -24.85 -14.57
CA LEU A 8 -42.22 -24.75 -13.88
C LEU A 8 -42.05 -23.30 -13.41
N ARG A 9 -42.20 -23.04 -12.10
CA ARG A 9 -41.85 -21.75 -11.50
C ARG A 9 -40.33 -21.63 -11.45
N ALA A 10 -39.76 -20.78 -12.30
CA ALA A 10 -38.39 -20.32 -12.15
C ALA A 10 -38.33 -19.31 -10.99
N ALA A 11 -37.77 -19.72 -9.86
CA ALA A 11 -37.38 -18.79 -8.81
C ALA A 11 -36.12 -18.05 -9.28
N ALA A 12 -36.29 -16.81 -9.74
CA ALA A 12 -35.17 -15.89 -9.91
C ALA A 12 -34.73 -15.44 -8.52
N LEU A 13 -33.62 -16.01 -8.03
CA LEU A 13 -32.99 -15.56 -6.80
C LEU A 13 -32.25 -14.25 -7.11
N THR A 14 -32.87 -13.11 -6.83
CA THR A 14 -32.24 -11.79 -6.87
C THR A 14 -31.29 -11.69 -5.68
N VAL A 15 -30.02 -12.01 -5.89
CA VAL A 15 -28.96 -11.63 -4.95
C VAL A 15 -28.71 -10.15 -5.14
N GLY A 16 -29.37 -9.33 -4.32
CA GLY A 16 -29.01 -7.93 -4.13
C GLY A 16 -27.68 -7.87 -3.38
N LEU A 17 -26.56 -7.95 -4.10
CA LEU A 17 -25.27 -7.60 -3.54
C LEU A 17 -25.27 -6.06 -3.42
N LEU A 18 -25.42 -5.54 -2.21
CA LEU A 18 -24.79 -4.27 -1.87
C LEU A 18 -23.29 -4.54 -1.93
N ALA A 19 -22.72 -4.44 -3.13
CA ALA A 19 -21.28 -4.41 -3.30
C ALA A 19 -20.83 -3.04 -2.79
N THR A 20 -20.53 -2.95 -1.49
CA THR A 20 -19.39 -2.12 -1.12
C THR A 20 -18.25 -2.62 -2.00
N THR A 21 -17.59 -1.71 -2.72
CA THR A 21 -16.48 -2.08 -3.62
C THR A 21 -15.37 -2.64 -2.74
N ALA A 22 -15.41 -3.95 -2.49
CA ALA A 22 -14.36 -4.63 -1.78
C ALA A 22 -13.06 -4.35 -2.54
N PRO A 23 -11.96 -4.02 -1.84
CA PRO A 23 -10.69 -3.77 -2.48
C PRO A 23 -10.32 -4.95 -3.39
N GLY A 24 -9.85 -4.62 -4.60
CA GLY A 24 -9.58 -5.63 -5.63
C GLY A 24 -8.49 -6.64 -5.22
N ALA A 25 -7.64 -6.28 -4.26
CA ALA A 25 -6.51 -7.06 -3.79
C ALA A 25 -6.15 -6.73 -2.33
N VAL A 26 -5.33 -7.59 -1.73
CA VAL A 26 -4.72 -7.44 -0.41
C VAL A 26 -3.21 -7.44 -0.58
N ILE A 27 -2.49 -6.66 0.22
CA ILE A 27 -1.02 -6.70 0.26
C ILE A 27 -0.61 -7.57 1.43
N ARG A 28 -0.05 -8.75 1.15
CA ARG A 28 0.46 -9.65 2.19
C ARG A 28 1.92 -9.38 2.46
N ILE A 29 2.24 -8.98 3.68
CA ILE A 29 3.60 -8.86 4.21
C ILE A 29 4.01 -10.19 4.86
N THR A 30 5.20 -10.68 4.51
CA THR A 30 5.73 -11.95 5.05
C THR A 30 6.20 -11.73 6.51
N PRO A 31 5.89 -12.64 7.45
CA PRO A 31 5.33 -13.97 7.21
C PRO A 31 3.81 -14.05 7.01
N GLN A 32 3.00 -13.28 7.74
CA GLN A 32 1.54 -13.52 7.85
C GLN A 32 0.73 -12.26 8.16
N LEU A 33 1.17 -11.10 7.68
CA LEU A 33 0.45 -9.85 7.88
C LEU A 33 -0.26 -9.47 6.58
N GLU A 34 -1.54 -9.09 6.66
CA GLU A 34 -2.35 -8.72 5.50
C GLU A 34 -2.82 -7.27 5.67
N LEU A 35 -2.53 -6.45 4.66
CA LEU A 35 -2.98 -5.07 4.57
C LEU A 35 -4.10 -5.03 3.54
N GLU A 36 -5.34 -4.95 4.04
CA GLU A 36 -6.49 -4.63 3.19
C GLU A 36 -6.34 -3.19 2.69
N THR A 37 -6.71 -2.97 1.43
CA THR A 37 -6.61 -1.65 0.83
C THR A 37 -7.91 -0.87 1.00
N SER A 38 -7.82 0.45 1.15
CA SER A 38 -8.98 1.34 1.00
C SER A 38 -8.73 2.31 -0.13
N ARG A 39 -9.83 2.86 -0.65
CA ARG A 39 -9.79 3.73 -1.82
C ARG A 39 -9.54 5.17 -1.43
N ILE A 40 -8.43 5.73 -1.90
CA ILE A 40 -8.12 7.17 -1.80
C ILE A 40 -7.73 7.64 -3.21
N MET A 41 -8.55 8.53 -3.78
CA MET A 41 -8.36 9.04 -5.15
C MET A 41 -7.58 10.36 -5.14
N GLY A 42 -6.91 10.70 -6.24
CA GLY A 42 -6.15 11.94 -6.38
C GLY A 42 -4.92 11.96 -5.49
N VAL A 43 -4.33 10.79 -5.24
CA VAL A 43 -3.08 10.66 -4.46
C VAL A 43 -1.87 10.84 -5.36
N PHE A 44 -1.95 10.37 -6.61
CA PHE A 44 -0.84 10.47 -7.55
C PHE A 44 -1.21 11.40 -8.70
N GLY A 45 -0.23 12.15 -9.18
CA GLY A 45 -0.40 13.07 -10.31
C GLY A 45 -0.38 12.37 -11.66
N ASP A 46 -0.59 13.16 -12.72
CA ASP A 46 -0.59 12.65 -14.10
C ASP A 46 0.83 12.31 -14.61
N ASP A 47 1.85 12.97 -14.07
CA ASP A 47 3.26 12.75 -14.42
C ASP A 47 3.91 11.76 -13.45
N SER A 48 4.39 10.64 -13.98
CA SER A 48 5.03 9.60 -13.16
C SER A 48 6.27 10.12 -12.46
N GLY A 49 6.40 9.83 -11.17
CA GLY A 49 7.65 9.96 -10.43
C GLY A 49 7.52 10.80 -9.17
N THR A 50 6.57 11.73 -9.09
CA THR A 50 6.34 12.54 -7.88
C THR A 50 4.86 12.70 -7.55
N PHE A 51 4.53 12.93 -6.28
CA PHE A 51 3.20 13.36 -5.86
C PHE A 51 3.30 14.55 -4.89
N SER A 52 2.23 15.33 -4.75
CA SER A 52 2.28 16.60 -4.02
C SER A 52 2.15 16.44 -2.50
N ASP A 53 2.62 17.45 -1.76
CA ASP A 53 2.39 17.51 -0.30
C ASP A 53 0.91 17.57 0.06
N GLU A 54 0.06 18.12 -0.82
CA GLU A 54 -1.39 18.08 -0.65
C GLU A 54 -1.92 16.63 -0.71
N ALA A 55 -1.37 15.81 -1.61
CA ALA A 55 -1.70 14.41 -1.70
C ALA A 55 -1.14 13.61 -0.51
N LEU A 56 0.07 13.96 -0.02
CA LEU A 56 0.60 13.41 1.23
C LEU A 56 -0.37 13.72 2.39
N LEU A 57 -0.68 15.00 2.61
CA LEU A 57 -1.58 15.46 3.66
C LEU A 57 -2.94 14.77 3.62
N LYS A 58 -3.44 14.46 2.43
CA LYS A 58 -4.70 13.72 2.25
C LYS A 58 -4.63 12.31 2.83
N ILE A 59 -3.53 11.59 2.64
CA ILE A 59 -3.36 10.24 3.22
C ILE A 59 -3.29 10.36 4.74
N HIS A 60 -2.47 11.27 5.26
CA HIS A 60 -2.35 11.50 6.71
C HIS A 60 -3.67 11.90 7.35
N THR A 61 -4.46 12.77 6.71
CA THR A 61 -5.78 13.18 7.22
C THR A 61 -6.73 11.99 7.27
N ALA A 62 -6.73 11.12 6.26
CA ALA A 62 -7.57 9.92 6.25
C ALA A 62 -7.22 8.95 7.38
N LEU A 63 -5.94 8.83 7.72
CA LEU A 63 -5.46 8.03 8.86
C LEU A 63 -5.82 8.71 10.20
N TRP A 64 -5.61 10.02 10.30
CA TRP A 64 -5.90 10.81 11.49
C TRP A 64 -7.38 10.83 11.86
N ASP A 65 -8.28 10.90 10.87
CA ASP A 65 -9.73 10.87 11.07
C ASP A 65 -10.18 9.56 11.77
N ASP A 66 -9.42 8.48 11.59
CA ASP A 66 -9.61 7.18 12.24
C ASP A 66 -8.73 6.99 13.49
N GLY A 67 -8.02 8.05 13.92
CA GLY A 67 -7.21 8.06 15.13
C GLY A 67 -5.81 7.45 15.00
N ILE A 68 -5.30 7.31 13.77
CA ILE A 68 -3.97 6.78 13.49
C ILE A 68 -2.98 7.95 13.37
N GLU A 69 -2.07 8.05 14.34
CA GLU A 69 -0.97 9.02 14.33
C GLU A 69 0.20 8.46 13.51
N THR A 70 0.73 9.28 12.60
CA THR A 70 1.85 8.92 11.70
C THR A 70 3.16 9.57 12.13
N ASP A 71 3.07 10.68 12.84
CA ASP A 71 4.20 11.46 13.33
C ASP A 71 5.05 10.57 14.25
N GLY A 72 6.35 10.50 14.01
CA GLY A 72 7.23 9.57 14.70
C GLY A 72 7.38 8.19 14.06
N TYR A 73 6.68 7.89 12.96
CA TYR A 73 6.62 6.52 12.41
C TYR A 73 6.92 6.44 10.91
N VAL A 74 7.45 5.29 10.49
CA VAL A 74 7.35 4.83 9.10
C VAL A 74 6.07 4.00 8.98
N THR A 75 5.08 4.56 8.31
CA THR A 75 3.73 3.98 8.19
C THR A 75 3.58 3.27 6.85
N MET A 76 3.31 1.96 6.86
CA MET A 76 3.04 1.18 5.67
C MET A 76 1.56 0.85 5.52
N LEU A 77 1.00 1.16 4.36
CA LEU A 77 -0.40 0.89 4.05
C LEU A 77 -0.63 0.57 2.58
N GLY A 78 -1.68 -0.19 2.31
CA GLY A 78 -2.15 -0.47 0.96
C GLY A 78 -3.27 0.49 0.55
N LEU A 79 -3.17 1.10 -0.62
CA LEU A 79 -4.20 1.98 -1.18
C LEU A 79 -4.73 1.44 -2.52
N ASP A 80 -6.01 1.66 -2.80
CA ASP A 80 -6.58 1.61 -4.15
C ASP A 80 -6.70 3.05 -4.69
N THR A 81 -5.83 3.43 -5.63
CA THR A 81 -5.76 4.80 -6.15
C THR A 81 -6.20 4.88 -7.61
N ASP A 82 -6.14 6.08 -8.18
CA ASP A 82 -6.23 6.35 -9.61
C ASP A 82 -5.24 5.54 -10.45
N HIS A 83 -4.13 5.13 -9.84
CA HIS A 83 -3.09 4.32 -10.47
C HIS A 83 -3.15 2.86 -10.01
N GLY A 84 -4.28 2.42 -9.47
CA GLY A 84 -4.53 1.05 -9.01
C GLY A 84 -3.96 0.76 -7.64
N ILE A 85 -3.78 -0.54 -7.35
CA ILE A 85 -3.28 -0.99 -6.04
C ILE A 85 -1.88 -0.46 -5.83
N SER A 86 -1.65 0.11 -4.66
CA SER A 86 -0.42 0.78 -4.30
C SER A 86 0.02 0.39 -2.90
N LEU A 87 1.32 0.21 -2.71
CA LEU A 87 1.95 0.08 -1.40
C LEU A 87 2.64 1.41 -1.10
N VAL A 88 2.21 2.09 -0.05
CA VAL A 88 2.71 3.41 0.36
C VAL A 88 3.50 3.28 1.66
N PHE A 89 4.60 4.02 1.73
CA PHE A 89 5.40 4.26 2.93
C PHE A 89 5.31 5.76 3.23
N LEU A 90 4.70 6.12 4.35
CA LEU A 90 4.75 7.47 4.91
C LEU A 90 5.86 7.51 5.95
N ILE A 91 6.57 8.62 6.04
CA ILE A 91 7.69 8.82 6.95
C ILE A 91 7.37 10.06 7.75
N ASP A 92 7.12 9.86 9.04
CA ASP A 92 6.86 10.92 10.01
C ASP A 92 5.57 11.70 9.70
N ALA A 93 5.66 13.02 9.51
CA ALA A 93 4.52 13.92 9.51
C ALA A 93 4.00 14.29 8.12
N ALA A 94 2.75 14.75 8.08
CA ALA A 94 2.06 15.24 6.88
C ALA A 94 2.52 16.62 6.38
N GLY A 95 3.50 17.21 7.06
CA GLY A 95 3.77 18.63 6.96
C GLY A 95 4.33 19.07 5.61
N ILE A 96 4.14 20.34 5.28
CA ILE A 96 4.44 20.91 3.96
C ILE A 96 5.68 21.80 4.09
N GLY A 97 6.81 21.32 3.60
CA GLY A 97 8.02 22.11 3.43
C GLY A 97 8.77 22.44 4.72
N GLY A 98 10.06 22.15 4.70
CA GLY A 98 11.04 22.47 5.72
C GLY A 98 12.34 22.88 5.06
N GLY A 99 12.95 23.94 5.59
CA GLY A 99 14.37 24.16 5.37
C GLY A 99 15.15 23.44 6.48
N ASN A 100 16.36 22.99 6.15
CA ASN A 100 17.30 22.30 7.06
C ASN A 100 16.80 20.92 7.49
N GLU A 101 17.09 19.92 6.68
CA GLU A 101 16.93 18.51 7.00
C GLU A 101 17.67 18.20 8.32
N THR A 102 16.95 17.65 9.29
CA THR A 102 17.49 17.28 10.61
C THR A 102 17.43 15.78 10.88
N ALA A 103 16.72 15.05 10.03
CA ALA A 103 16.47 13.63 10.16
C ALA A 103 16.74 12.95 8.82
N SER A 104 17.18 11.70 8.86
CA SER A 104 17.34 10.92 7.65
C SER A 104 17.24 9.41 7.87
N ILE A 105 16.76 8.70 6.85
CA ILE A 105 16.66 7.24 6.82
C ILE A 105 16.98 6.74 5.43
N SER A 106 17.86 5.73 5.34
CA SER A 106 18.15 5.10 4.05
C SER A 106 17.08 4.07 3.72
N PHE A 107 16.78 3.95 2.45
CA PHE A 107 15.79 2.98 1.97
C PHE A 107 16.23 2.31 0.68
N GLN A 108 15.80 1.07 0.52
CA GLN A 108 15.89 0.34 -0.73
C GLN A 108 14.65 -0.53 -0.90
N THR A 109 14.08 -0.54 -2.09
CA THR A 109 12.91 -1.35 -2.42
C THR A 109 12.99 -1.95 -3.81
N THR A 110 12.28 -3.06 -4.02
CA THR A 110 12.14 -3.68 -5.34
C THR A 110 10.67 -3.91 -5.67
N ALA A 111 10.35 -3.76 -6.95
CA ALA A 111 9.07 -4.14 -7.54
C ALA A 111 9.30 -4.79 -8.92
N PRO A 112 8.31 -5.50 -9.49
CA PRO A 112 8.38 -5.95 -10.87
C PRO A 112 8.54 -4.79 -11.85
N ILE A 113 9.17 -5.03 -13.00
CA ILE A 113 9.29 -4.02 -14.07
C ILE A 113 7.89 -3.58 -14.54
N GLY A 114 7.74 -2.29 -14.83
CA GLY A 114 6.50 -1.69 -15.32
C GLY A 114 5.51 -1.29 -14.22
N ARG A 115 5.92 -1.34 -12.95
CA ARG A 115 5.23 -0.63 -11.85
C ARG A 115 5.74 0.80 -11.78
N THR A 116 4.93 1.71 -11.27
CA THR A 116 5.30 3.13 -11.16
C THR A 116 5.71 3.45 -9.73
N ARG A 117 6.86 4.11 -9.58
CA ARG A 117 7.30 4.70 -8.30
C ARG A 117 6.79 6.13 -8.15
N TRP A 118 6.58 6.51 -6.91
CA TRP A 118 6.20 7.87 -6.51
C TRP A 118 7.01 8.28 -5.29
N ILE A 119 7.43 9.54 -5.23
CA ILE A 119 8.02 10.19 -4.06
C ILE A 119 7.31 11.54 -3.85
N ASN A 120 7.10 12.02 -2.62
CA ASN A 120 6.60 13.39 -2.44
C ASN A 120 7.71 14.44 -2.28
N ASP A 121 8.96 14.07 -2.56
CA ASP A 121 10.10 14.97 -2.47
C ASP A 121 10.79 15.13 -3.85
N GLN A 122 12.00 15.68 -3.89
CA GLN A 122 12.70 15.89 -5.15
C GLN A 122 12.99 14.54 -5.81
N PRO A 123 12.69 14.38 -7.10
CA PRO A 123 12.90 13.12 -7.81
C PRO A 123 14.36 12.61 -7.76
N ASP A 124 15.32 13.52 -7.56
CA ASP A 124 16.74 13.24 -7.53
C ASP A 124 17.22 12.64 -6.18
N ASP A 125 16.40 12.69 -5.12
CA ASP A 125 16.73 12.11 -3.80
C ASP A 125 16.61 10.58 -3.79
N ILE A 126 15.87 10.03 -4.75
CA ILE A 126 15.76 8.59 -4.99
C ILE A 126 16.36 8.24 -6.35
N SER A 127 17.47 7.51 -6.30
CA SER A 127 18.03 6.82 -7.44
C SER A 127 17.23 5.56 -7.78
N ASP A 128 17.16 5.23 -9.06
CA ASP A 128 16.57 3.98 -9.53
C ASP A 128 17.42 3.29 -10.58
N SER A 129 17.16 1.99 -10.75
CA SER A 129 17.68 1.22 -11.86
C SER A 129 16.62 0.26 -12.36
N TYR A 130 16.35 0.39 -13.65
CA TYR A 130 15.45 -0.48 -14.41
C TYR A 130 16.16 -1.72 -14.97
N ASN A 131 17.46 -1.88 -14.72
CA ASN A 131 18.33 -2.81 -15.44
C ASN A 131 18.74 -4.05 -14.63
N GLY A 132 17.77 -4.68 -13.96
CA GLY A 132 17.96 -6.02 -13.41
C GLY A 132 17.64 -7.11 -14.43
N ILE A 133 18.55 -8.08 -14.62
CA ILE A 133 18.26 -9.35 -15.36
C ILE A 133 17.16 -10.20 -14.68
N SER A 134 16.69 -9.77 -13.51
CA SER A 134 15.77 -10.46 -12.61
C SER A 134 14.29 -10.13 -12.83
N GLY A 135 13.95 -9.30 -13.83
CA GLY A 135 12.57 -8.87 -14.06
C GLY A 135 12.04 -7.89 -13.00
N LYS A 136 12.93 -7.33 -12.20
CA LYS A 136 12.63 -6.35 -11.15
C LYS A 136 13.34 -5.03 -11.42
N GLN A 137 12.71 -3.96 -10.98
CA GLN A 137 13.29 -2.64 -10.82
C GLN A 137 13.59 -2.38 -9.34
N VAL A 138 14.60 -1.56 -9.09
CA VAL A 138 15.04 -1.19 -7.74
C VAL A 138 14.98 0.33 -7.62
N ALA A 139 14.44 0.81 -6.50
CA ALA A 139 14.54 2.20 -6.08
C ALA A 139 15.28 2.23 -4.74
N TRP A 140 16.18 3.19 -4.58
CA TRP A 140 16.93 3.38 -3.34
C TRP A 140 17.32 4.84 -3.19
N GLY A 141 17.51 5.26 -1.95
CA GLY A 141 17.84 6.63 -1.69
C GLY A 141 17.92 6.93 -0.21
N LEU A 142 17.91 8.22 0.06
CA LEU A 142 17.89 8.81 1.37
C LEU A 142 16.62 9.64 1.46
N PHE A 143 15.77 9.35 2.44
CA PHE A 143 14.77 10.33 2.85
C PHE A 143 15.43 11.24 3.86
N SER A 144 15.29 12.54 3.67
CA SER A 144 15.88 13.58 4.48
C SER A 144 14.80 14.63 4.73
N TRP A 145 14.42 14.82 5.99
CA TRP A 145 13.30 15.69 6.33
C TRP A 145 13.58 16.52 7.59
N ASN A 146 12.79 17.57 7.80
CA ASN A 146 12.73 18.25 9.08
C ASN A 146 11.61 17.67 9.95
N ALA A 147 12.01 16.76 10.84
CA ALA A 147 11.16 16.06 11.82
C ALA A 147 10.24 16.91 12.71
N ASN A 148 10.41 18.24 12.73
CA ASN A 148 9.54 19.12 13.52
C ASN A 148 8.39 19.71 12.70
N VAL A 149 8.44 19.64 11.37
CA VAL A 149 7.53 20.39 10.49
C VAL A 149 7.08 19.64 9.25
N GLU A 150 7.77 18.58 8.80
CA GLU A 150 7.43 17.84 7.59
C GLU A 150 7.79 16.36 7.71
N GLY A 151 7.44 15.60 6.69
CA GLY A 151 7.82 14.21 6.49
C GLY A 151 7.86 13.89 5.02
N ASP A 152 8.18 12.63 4.71
CA ASP A 152 8.38 12.15 3.36
C ASP A 152 7.46 10.96 3.05
N ALA A 153 7.32 10.64 1.78
CA ALA A 153 6.66 9.41 1.40
C ALA A 153 7.14 8.84 0.08
N PHE A 154 6.94 7.52 -0.03
CA PHE A 154 7.20 6.75 -1.23
C PHE A 154 6.06 5.78 -1.51
N ALA A 155 5.82 5.50 -2.79
CA ALA A 155 4.88 4.45 -3.16
C ALA A 155 5.32 3.65 -4.38
N TRP A 156 5.00 2.36 -4.37
CA TRP A 156 4.82 1.58 -5.59
C TRP A 156 3.34 1.53 -5.94
N SER A 157 2.99 1.77 -7.20
CA SER A 157 1.61 1.73 -7.69
C SER A 157 1.44 0.83 -8.90
N ASN A 158 0.18 0.72 -9.37
CA ASN A 158 -0.24 -0.16 -10.44
C ASN A 158 0.10 -1.62 -10.13
N LEU A 159 0.11 -2.00 -8.86
CA LEU A 159 0.43 -3.36 -8.45
C LEU A 159 -0.69 -4.30 -8.89
N GLN A 160 -0.29 -5.51 -9.29
CA GLN A 160 -1.18 -6.54 -9.78
C GLN A 160 -1.08 -7.79 -8.91
N PRO A 161 -2.17 -8.58 -8.78
CA PRO A 161 -2.11 -9.86 -8.08
C PRO A 161 -0.99 -10.76 -8.65
N GLY A 162 -0.11 -11.22 -7.75
CA GLY A 162 1.10 -11.97 -8.08
C GLY A 162 2.39 -11.14 -8.00
N ASP A 163 2.31 -9.81 -8.02
CA ASP A 163 3.47 -8.94 -7.88
C ASP A 163 4.12 -9.11 -6.51
N GLY A 164 5.44 -9.31 -6.51
CA GLY A 164 6.26 -9.47 -5.31
C GLY A 164 7.22 -8.31 -5.12
N LEU A 165 7.20 -7.72 -3.93
CA LEU A 165 8.00 -6.57 -3.54
C LEU A 165 8.93 -6.90 -2.37
N SER A 166 9.93 -6.06 -2.18
CA SER A 166 10.73 -6.04 -0.95
C SER A 166 11.03 -4.60 -0.56
N ALA A 167 11.17 -4.33 0.73
CA ALA A 167 11.69 -3.06 1.20
C ALA A 167 12.65 -3.31 2.36
N MET A 168 13.66 -2.45 2.45
CA MET A 168 14.63 -2.39 3.53
C MET A 168 14.83 -0.93 3.89
N PHE A 169 14.78 -0.65 5.18
CA PHE A 169 15.11 0.63 5.77
C PHE A 169 16.32 0.43 6.67
N ALA A 170 17.26 1.37 6.65
CA ALA A 170 18.38 1.36 7.58
C ALA A 170 18.64 2.75 8.16
N ALA A 171 18.82 2.79 9.48
CA ALA A 171 19.24 3.98 10.18
C ALA A 171 20.70 4.31 9.82
N ILE A 172 20.97 5.59 9.58
CA ILE A 172 22.29 6.04 9.10
C ILE A 172 23.20 6.43 10.26
N GLU A 173 22.62 6.86 11.39
CA GLU A 173 23.36 7.19 12.61
C GLU A 173 22.87 6.32 13.79
N GLU A 174 23.82 5.74 14.52
CA GLU A 174 23.63 4.55 15.38
C GLU A 174 22.71 4.71 16.60
N SER A 175 22.08 5.86 16.87
CA SER A 175 21.31 5.99 18.13
C SER A 175 20.22 7.06 18.23
N THR A 176 20.06 7.94 17.26
CA THR A 176 19.00 8.95 17.29
C THR A 176 18.50 9.10 15.87
N LEU A 177 17.43 8.40 15.49
CA LEU A 177 16.65 8.78 14.33
C LEU A 177 15.82 9.99 14.78
N PRO A 178 16.29 11.24 14.59
CA PRO A 178 15.59 12.39 15.12
C PRO A 178 14.23 12.41 14.39
N GLY A 179 13.12 12.46 15.12
CA GLY A 179 11.79 12.41 14.50
C GLY A 179 11.20 11.03 14.28
N LEU A 180 11.92 9.93 14.50
CA LEU A 180 11.29 8.60 14.53
C LEU A 180 11.37 8.00 15.93
N ASN A 181 10.34 7.25 16.29
CA ASN A 181 10.30 6.48 17.52
C ASN A 181 11.33 5.35 17.45
N GLY A 182 12.13 5.18 18.51
CA GLY A 182 13.13 4.11 18.58
C GLY A 182 12.52 2.72 18.79
N GLU A 183 11.41 2.65 19.52
CA GLU A 183 10.55 1.48 19.63
C GLU A 183 9.34 1.67 18.71
N ASP A 184 8.86 0.58 18.10
CA ASP A 184 7.72 0.58 17.18
C ASP A 184 7.84 1.57 16.02
N THR A 185 9.06 1.84 15.54
CA THR A 185 9.33 2.77 14.43
C THR A 185 8.47 2.51 13.19
N PHE A 186 8.19 1.25 12.90
CA PHE A 186 7.41 0.84 11.74
C PHE A 186 6.01 0.47 12.19
N GLN A 187 5.00 1.06 11.56
CA GLN A 187 3.61 0.68 11.80
C GLN A 187 2.95 0.22 10.51
N PHE A 188 2.16 -0.84 10.62
CA PHE A 188 1.42 -1.41 9.51
C PHE A 188 -0.06 -1.12 9.70
N VAL A 189 -0.64 -0.44 8.72
CA VAL A 189 -2.03 -0.02 8.76
C VAL A 189 -2.82 -0.78 7.71
N SER A 190 -3.93 -1.36 8.14
CA SER A 190 -4.88 -2.05 7.28
C SER A 190 -6.20 -1.31 7.30
N ALA A 191 -6.86 -1.26 6.15
CA ALA A 191 -8.26 -0.90 6.12
C ALA A 191 -9.09 -2.02 6.76
N ASP A 192 -10.24 -1.68 7.30
CA ASP A 192 -11.26 -2.62 7.71
C ASP A 192 -12.66 -2.06 7.34
N GLY A 193 -13.72 -2.67 7.89
CA GLY A 193 -15.09 -2.25 7.59
C GLY A 193 -15.49 -0.91 8.22
N ASP A 194 -14.74 -0.45 9.23
CA ASP A 194 -15.07 0.70 10.08
C ASP A 194 -14.05 1.85 9.92
N GLY A 195 -12.91 1.63 9.29
CA GLY A 195 -11.90 2.65 9.00
C GLY A 195 -10.51 2.06 8.78
N TRP A 196 -9.48 2.77 9.21
CA TRP A 196 -8.10 2.31 9.30
C TRP A 196 -7.75 1.84 10.71
N SER A 197 -6.93 0.79 10.81
CA SER A 197 -6.39 0.31 12.09
C SER A 197 -4.94 -0.14 11.99
N ILE A 198 -4.16 0.09 13.05
CA ILE A 198 -2.80 -0.47 13.18
C ILE A 198 -2.94 -1.97 13.48
N VAL A 199 -2.37 -2.80 12.60
CA VAL A 199 -2.45 -4.26 12.68
C VAL A 199 -1.15 -4.91 13.14
N ASP A 200 -0.02 -4.22 13.02
CA ASP A 200 1.28 -4.67 13.53
C ASP A 200 2.24 -3.48 13.70
N THR A 201 3.24 -3.65 14.55
CA THR A 201 4.36 -2.72 14.70
C THR A 201 5.68 -3.47 14.67
N ALA A 202 6.74 -2.79 14.24
CA ALA A 202 8.07 -3.33 14.26
C ALA A 202 9.10 -2.25 14.59
N SER A 203 10.28 -2.70 15.00
CA SER A 203 11.43 -1.83 15.28
C SER A 203 12.61 -2.23 14.40
N PHE A 204 13.61 -1.35 14.34
CA PHE A 204 14.90 -1.74 13.81
C PHE A 204 15.49 -2.93 14.56
N THR A 205 16.20 -3.78 13.84
CA THR A 205 17.04 -4.83 14.46
C THR A 205 18.23 -4.19 15.19
N SER A 206 18.95 -4.97 15.99
CA SER A 206 20.20 -4.53 16.63
C SER A 206 21.32 -4.16 15.63
N ALA A 207 21.12 -4.44 14.34
CA ALA A 207 22.00 -4.05 13.25
C ALA A 207 21.48 -2.79 12.51
N ASN A 208 20.55 -2.05 13.10
CA ASN A 208 20.02 -0.77 12.61
C ASN A 208 19.34 -0.85 11.24
N TYR A 209 18.75 -2.00 10.90
CA TYR A 209 17.89 -2.15 9.72
C TYR A 209 16.58 -2.86 10.03
N TYR A 210 15.58 -2.61 9.21
CA TYR A 210 14.33 -3.36 9.14
C TYR A 210 14.05 -3.72 7.68
N SER A 211 13.52 -4.91 7.42
CA SER A 211 13.19 -5.32 6.06
C SER A 211 12.01 -6.26 6.04
N PHE A 212 11.26 -6.20 4.95
CA PHE A 212 10.15 -7.12 4.70
C PHE A 212 10.03 -7.43 3.22
N THR A 213 9.29 -8.49 2.94
CA THR A 213 8.81 -8.81 1.59
C THR A 213 7.30 -8.76 1.56
N ALA A 214 6.75 -8.34 0.43
CA ALA A 214 5.31 -8.21 0.24
C ALA A 214 4.89 -8.93 -1.04
N GLN A 215 3.63 -9.36 -1.08
CA GLN A 215 3.00 -9.89 -2.28
C GLN A 215 1.58 -9.36 -2.39
N VAL A 216 1.20 -8.91 -3.59
CA VAL A 216 -0.19 -8.59 -3.87
C VAL A 216 -0.95 -9.88 -4.14
N VAL A 217 -1.98 -10.15 -3.36
CA VAL A 217 -2.83 -11.34 -3.50
C VAL A 217 -4.27 -10.93 -3.81
N PRO A 218 -5.02 -11.72 -4.61
CA PRO A 218 -6.43 -11.43 -4.82
C PRO A 218 -7.19 -11.47 -3.49
N ASN A 219 -8.13 -10.55 -3.29
CA ASN A 219 -9.01 -10.60 -2.12
C ASN A 219 -9.78 -11.95 -2.10
N PRO A 220 -9.97 -12.60 -0.93
CA PRO A 220 -10.74 -13.84 -0.81
C PRO A 220 -12.11 -13.82 -1.49
N ALA A 221 -12.81 -12.68 -1.48
CA ALA A 221 -14.09 -12.51 -2.18
C ALA A 221 -13.95 -12.65 -3.71
N THR A 222 -12.88 -12.10 -4.29
CA THR A 222 -12.54 -12.25 -5.72
C THR A 222 -12.30 -13.72 -6.07
N ILE A 223 -11.60 -14.46 -5.21
CA ILE A 223 -11.36 -15.90 -5.40
C ILE A 223 -12.68 -16.69 -5.37
N ALA A 224 -13.58 -16.36 -4.44
CA ALA A 224 -14.89 -17.01 -4.33
C ALA A 224 -15.75 -16.79 -5.58
N LEU A 225 -15.79 -15.56 -6.11
CA LEU A 225 -16.51 -15.23 -7.34
C LEU A 225 -15.95 -15.96 -8.57
N LEU A 226 -14.62 -16.01 -8.71
CA LEU A 226 -13.96 -16.77 -9.78
C LEU A 226 -14.30 -18.26 -9.71
N SER A 227 -14.35 -18.82 -8.51
CA SER A 227 -14.72 -20.22 -8.26
C SER A 227 -16.16 -20.51 -8.66
N ILE A 228 -17.11 -19.64 -8.30
CA ILE A 228 -18.52 -19.76 -8.69
C ILE A 228 -18.67 -19.69 -10.22
N ALA A 229 -18.00 -18.73 -10.87
CA ALA A 229 -18.05 -18.57 -12.32
C ALA A 229 -17.48 -19.81 -13.05
N ALA A 230 -16.37 -20.36 -12.58
CA ALA A 230 -15.75 -21.58 -13.11
C ALA A 230 -16.69 -22.79 -12.97
N CYS A 231 -17.32 -22.97 -11.81
CA CYS A 231 -18.30 -24.03 -11.57
C CYS A 231 -19.53 -23.88 -12.46
N HIS A 232 -20.02 -22.65 -12.68
CA HIS A 232 -21.19 -22.43 -13.54
C HIS A 232 -20.89 -22.71 -15.02
N ARG A 233 -19.69 -22.37 -15.50
CA ARG A 233 -19.26 -22.67 -16.87
C ARG A 233 -19.12 -24.17 -17.12
N ARG A 234 -18.64 -24.92 -16.12
CA ARG A 234 -18.51 -26.39 -16.21
C ARG A 234 -19.85 -27.12 -16.23
N ARG A 235 -20.89 -26.57 -15.59
CA ARG A 235 -22.26 -27.12 -15.64
C ARG A 235 -23.01 -26.86 -16.96
N ARG A 236 -22.53 -25.93 -17.79
CA ARG A 236 -23.15 -25.58 -19.07
C ARG A 236 -22.52 -26.30 -20.28
N ARG A 237 -21.45 -27.05 -20.08
CA ARG A 237 -20.87 -27.97 -21.08
C ARG A 237 -21.32 -29.38 -20.76
#